data_AF-A0AAW9K5J5-F1
#
_entry.id   AF-A0AAW9K5J5-F1
#
_cell.length_a   1.000
_cell.length_b   1.000
_cell.length_c   1.000
_cell.angle_alpha   90.00
_cell.angle_beta   90.00
_cell.angle_gamma   90.00
#
_symmetry.space_group_name_H-M   'P 1'
#
loop_
_entity.id
_entity.type
_entity.pdbx_description
1 polymer ?
#
loop_
_entity_poly.entity_id
_entity_poly.type
_entity_poly.pdbx_seq_one_letter_code
_entity_poly.pdbx_strand_id
1 'polypeptide(L)'
;DYLTSIYIPKDINNKKDFNDLVEIIDTLRGENGCPWDIEQTHESIKNQLLEEAYEVIDSINNDDIDGMIEELGDVLLHVVFHGSIGKEDGYFNVYDIIESICNKMIYRHPHVFGEGKADNSGEVLSNWEELKKMEKSFTTVTEEMNAIANALPSLIRAHKVQKKASKVGFDWDNVE
;
A
#
# COMPACT_ATOMS: atom_id res chain seq x y z
N ASP A 1 -6.24 39.51 26.65
CA ASP A 1 -4.88 39.03 26.38
C ASP A 1 -4.90 38.44 24.97
N TYR A 2 -4.18 39.04 24.02
CA TYR A 2 -4.18 38.64 22.61
C TYR A 2 -3.19 37.50 22.33
N LEU A 3 -2.57 36.95 23.37
CA LEU A 3 -1.63 35.83 23.31
C LEU A 3 -2.23 34.52 23.84
N THR A 4 -3.51 34.53 24.23
CA THR A 4 -4.18 33.30 24.69
C THR A 4 -4.73 32.52 23.48
N SER A 5 -4.17 31.36 23.22
CA SER A 5 -4.70 30.38 22.28
C SER A 5 -5.31 29.19 23.04
N ILE A 6 -6.43 28.68 22.55
CA ILE A 6 -7.06 27.45 23.04
C ILE A 6 -6.86 26.40 21.96
N TYR A 7 -6.18 25.31 22.31
CA TYR A 7 -6.12 24.11 21.47
C TYR A 7 -7.32 23.22 21.80
N ILE A 8 -8.13 22.91 20.80
CA ILE A 8 -9.21 21.93 20.90
C ILE A 8 -8.71 20.69 20.15
N PRO A 9 -8.44 19.57 20.84
CA PRO A 9 -8.03 18.33 20.16
C PRO A 9 -9.16 17.82 19.27
N LYS A 10 -8.79 17.13 18.18
CA LYS A 10 -9.74 16.47 17.28
C LYS A 10 -10.54 15.42 18.06
N ASP A 11 -11.84 15.37 17.85
CA ASP A 11 -12.67 14.29 18.39
C ASP A 11 -12.31 12.99 17.65
N ILE A 12 -11.88 11.98 18.40
CA ILE A 12 -11.46 10.68 17.89
C ILE A 12 -12.54 9.60 18.07
N ASN A 13 -13.76 9.98 18.49
CA ASN A 13 -14.87 9.05 18.69
C ASN A 13 -15.65 8.74 17.40
N ASN A 14 -14.93 8.50 16.29
CA ASN A 14 -15.53 8.05 15.04
C ASN A 14 -16.15 6.65 15.23
N LYS A 15 -17.32 6.43 14.65
CA LYS A 15 -18.10 5.18 14.84
C LYS A 15 -18.13 4.25 13.64
N LYS A 16 -17.62 4.73 12.49
CA LYS A 16 -17.56 3.94 11.26
C LYS A 16 -16.31 3.08 11.27
N ASP A 17 -16.45 1.82 10.90
CA ASP A 17 -15.36 0.87 10.77
C ASP A 17 -15.18 0.41 9.31
N PHE A 18 -14.25 -0.52 9.12
CA PHE A 18 -13.95 -1.06 7.80
C PHE A 18 -15.14 -1.79 7.16
N ASN A 19 -15.96 -2.48 7.95
CA ASN A 19 -17.11 -3.23 7.43
C ASN A 19 -18.20 -2.28 6.93
N ASP A 20 -18.39 -1.13 7.57
CA ASP A 20 -19.29 -0.09 7.05
C ASP A 20 -18.92 0.29 5.61
N LEU A 21 -17.63 0.46 5.31
CA LEU A 21 -17.17 0.78 3.95
C LEU A 21 -17.43 -0.37 2.98
N VAL A 22 -17.14 -1.61 3.37
CA VAL A 22 -17.42 -2.80 2.55
C VAL A 22 -18.93 -2.89 2.23
N GLU A 23 -19.79 -2.69 3.21
CA GLU A 23 -21.25 -2.69 3.02
C GLU A 23 -21.72 -1.58 2.09
N ILE A 24 -21.15 -0.37 2.21
CA ILE A 24 -21.44 0.75 1.30
C ILE A 24 -21.10 0.36 -0.13
N ILE A 25 -19.91 -0.21 -0.39
CA ILE A 25 -19.47 -0.57 -1.73
C ILE A 25 -20.26 -1.75 -2.30
N ASP A 26 -20.51 -2.79 -1.51
CA ASP A 26 -21.37 -3.91 -1.90
C ASP A 26 -22.79 -3.40 -2.26
N THR A 27 -23.29 -2.38 -1.55
CA THR A 27 -24.59 -1.75 -1.86
C THR A 27 -24.55 -0.95 -3.16
N LEU A 28 -23.51 -0.13 -3.35
CA LEU A 28 -23.34 0.69 -4.56
C LEU A 28 -23.16 -0.16 -5.81
N ARG A 29 -22.55 -1.35 -5.70
CA ARG A 29 -22.34 -2.28 -6.82
C ARG A 29 -23.40 -3.39 -6.93
N GLY A 30 -24.38 -3.41 -6.03
CA GLY A 30 -25.47 -4.38 -6.04
C GLY A 30 -26.47 -4.17 -7.19
N GLU A 31 -27.44 -5.07 -7.33
CA GLU A 31 -28.45 -5.07 -8.42
C GLU A 31 -29.22 -3.74 -8.57
N ASN A 32 -29.48 -3.05 -7.46
CA ASN A 32 -30.15 -1.74 -7.42
C ASN A 32 -29.20 -0.60 -7.07
N GLY A 33 -27.90 -0.81 -7.29
CA GLY A 33 -26.83 0.11 -6.97
C GLY A 33 -26.70 1.28 -7.96
N CYS A 34 -25.60 2.01 -7.84
CA CYS A 34 -25.26 3.11 -8.72
C CYS A 34 -24.77 2.57 -10.07
N PRO A 35 -25.36 2.98 -11.21
CA PRO A 35 -24.96 2.47 -12.53
C PRO A 35 -23.48 2.70 -12.86
N TRP A 36 -22.93 3.84 -12.43
CA TRP A 36 -21.52 4.16 -12.64
C TRP A 36 -20.61 3.25 -11.81
N ASP A 37 -20.98 2.97 -10.56
CA ASP A 37 -20.20 2.07 -9.71
C ASP A 37 -20.24 0.65 -10.24
N ILE A 38 -21.40 0.16 -10.71
CA ILE A 38 -21.59 -1.18 -11.26
C ILE A 38 -20.73 -1.41 -12.51
N GLU A 39 -20.67 -0.44 -13.43
CA GLU A 39 -19.94 -0.59 -14.70
C GLU A 39 -18.41 -0.58 -14.55
N GLN A 40 -17.89 -0.17 -13.39
CA GLN A 40 -16.45 -0.12 -13.15
C GLN A 40 -15.82 -1.52 -13.14
N THR A 41 -14.61 -1.58 -13.70
CA THR A 41 -13.76 -2.78 -13.79
C THR A 41 -12.39 -2.47 -13.18
N HIS A 42 -11.57 -3.49 -12.92
CA HIS A 42 -10.19 -3.26 -12.47
C HIS A 42 -9.39 -2.32 -13.40
N GLU A 43 -9.65 -2.38 -14.70
CA GLU A 43 -8.93 -1.58 -15.69
C GLU A 43 -9.39 -0.11 -15.69
N SER A 44 -10.69 0.15 -15.44
CA SER A 44 -11.25 1.50 -15.54
C SER A 44 -10.92 2.38 -14.33
N ILE A 45 -10.63 1.78 -13.16
CA ILE A 45 -10.36 2.50 -11.90
C ILE A 45 -8.89 2.47 -11.45
N LYS A 46 -8.00 1.78 -12.17
CA LYS A 46 -6.60 1.60 -11.72
C LYS A 46 -5.78 2.90 -11.70
N ASN A 47 -6.15 3.88 -12.52
CA ASN A 47 -5.40 5.13 -12.62
C ASN A 47 -5.75 6.07 -11.47
N GLN A 48 -7.00 6.08 -11.04
CA GLN A 48 -7.51 6.85 -9.91
C GLN A 48 -6.76 6.44 -8.64
N LEU A 49 -6.56 5.14 -8.40
CA LEU A 49 -5.72 4.67 -7.30
C LEU A 49 -4.30 5.30 -7.28
N LEU A 50 -3.71 5.57 -8.45
CA LEU A 50 -2.42 6.25 -8.54
C LEU A 50 -2.55 7.75 -8.27
N GLU A 51 -3.62 8.38 -8.75
CA GLU A 51 -3.94 9.78 -8.51
C GLU A 51 -4.09 10.02 -6.99
N GLU A 52 -4.93 9.26 -6.29
CA GLU A 52 -5.12 9.42 -4.84
C GLU A 52 -3.83 9.17 -4.05
N ALA A 53 -2.99 8.24 -4.51
CA ALA A 53 -1.68 8.02 -3.89
C ALA A 53 -0.75 9.23 -4.02
N TYR A 54 -0.85 10.03 -5.09
CA TYR A 54 -0.13 11.29 -5.22
C TYR A 54 -0.78 12.41 -4.38
N GLU A 55 -2.10 12.43 -4.23
CA GLU A 55 -2.79 13.39 -3.37
C GLU A 55 -2.44 13.18 -1.88
N VAL A 56 -2.30 11.91 -1.45
CA VAL A 56 -1.72 11.59 -0.12
C VAL A 56 -0.32 12.19 0.04
N ILE A 57 0.54 12.08 -0.98
CA ILE A 57 1.90 12.63 -0.93
C ILE A 57 1.87 14.16 -0.84
N ASP A 58 0.99 14.81 -1.61
CA ASP A 58 0.85 16.27 -1.56
C ASP A 58 0.37 16.74 -0.19
N SER A 59 -0.63 16.06 0.38
CA SER A 59 -1.12 16.32 1.74
C SER A 59 -0.01 16.19 2.79
N ILE A 60 0.84 15.16 2.69
CA ILE A 60 2.01 14.98 3.58
C ILE A 60 3.00 16.14 3.42
N ASN A 61 3.31 16.54 2.19
CA ASN A 61 4.28 17.63 1.94
C ASN A 61 3.79 18.99 2.45
N ASN A 62 2.47 19.18 2.51
CA ASN A 62 1.84 20.42 2.94
C ASN A 62 1.44 20.42 4.43
N ASP A 63 1.80 19.37 5.20
CA ASP A 63 1.36 19.16 6.59
C ASP A 63 -0.19 19.24 6.73
N ASP A 64 -0.94 18.90 5.68
CA ASP A 64 -2.40 18.93 5.66
C ASP A 64 -2.97 17.63 6.23
N ILE A 65 -3.32 17.68 7.51
CA ILE A 65 -3.86 16.52 8.23
C ILE A 65 -5.26 16.13 7.76
N ASP A 66 -6.09 17.09 7.36
CA ASP A 66 -7.45 16.78 6.92
C ASP A 66 -7.43 16.22 5.50
N GLY A 67 -6.61 16.79 4.61
CA GLY A 67 -6.32 16.20 3.30
C GLY A 67 -5.75 14.79 3.42
N MET A 68 -4.76 14.56 4.29
CA MET A 68 -4.21 13.21 4.49
C MET A 68 -5.27 12.19 4.94
N ILE A 69 -6.29 12.59 5.70
CA ILE A 69 -7.38 11.69 6.12
C ILE A 69 -8.31 11.38 4.95
N GLU A 70 -8.63 12.38 4.12
CA GLU A 70 -9.44 12.25 2.91
C GLU A 70 -8.77 11.31 1.91
N GLU A 71 -7.53 11.62 1.52
CA GLU A 71 -6.83 10.87 0.47
C GLU A 71 -6.44 9.45 0.87
N LEU A 72 -6.11 9.21 2.16
CA LEU A 72 -5.93 7.84 2.66
C LEU A 72 -7.24 7.06 2.65
N GLY A 73 -8.37 7.75 2.84
CA GLY A 73 -9.71 7.21 2.69
C GLY A 73 -10.00 6.80 1.25
N ASP A 74 -9.61 7.60 0.26
CA ASP A 74 -9.84 7.32 -1.16
C ASP A 74 -8.92 6.21 -1.70
N VAL A 75 -7.69 6.13 -1.22
CA VAL A 75 -6.84 4.95 -1.43
C VAL A 75 -7.50 3.68 -0.85
N LEU A 76 -8.07 3.76 0.36
CA LEU A 76 -8.76 2.64 0.99
C LEU A 76 -10.03 2.25 0.22
N LEU A 77 -10.80 3.23 -0.26
CA LEU A 77 -11.96 3.06 -1.11
C LEU A 77 -11.60 2.18 -2.31
N HIS A 78 -10.55 2.54 -3.05
CA HIS A 78 -10.12 1.76 -4.21
C HIS A 78 -9.71 0.32 -3.86
N VAL A 79 -9.06 0.09 -2.72
CA VAL A 79 -8.74 -1.28 -2.25
C VAL A 79 -10.02 -2.10 -2.05
N VAL A 80 -11.02 -1.54 -1.37
CA VAL A 80 -12.32 -2.20 -1.15
C VAL A 80 -13.05 -2.41 -2.49
N PHE A 81 -13.00 -1.43 -3.38
CA PHE A 81 -13.64 -1.47 -4.69
C PHE A 81 -13.07 -2.59 -5.58
N HIS A 82 -11.74 -2.73 -5.64
CA HIS A 82 -11.10 -3.87 -6.30
C HIS A 82 -11.47 -5.20 -5.61
N GLY A 83 -11.62 -5.22 -4.28
CA GLY A 83 -12.13 -6.38 -3.55
C GLY A 83 -13.56 -6.77 -3.94
N SER A 84 -14.46 -5.80 -4.16
CA SER A 84 -15.83 -6.05 -4.63
C SER A 84 -15.85 -6.62 -6.05
N ILE A 85 -15.13 -6.02 -6.98
CA ILE A 85 -15.02 -6.51 -8.37
C ILE A 85 -14.48 -7.94 -8.39
N GLY A 86 -13.41 -8.22 -7.63
CA GLY A 86 -12.83 -9.56 -7.55
C GLY A 86 -13.81 -10.61 -7.01
N LYS A 87 -14.70 -10.19 -6.09
CA LYS A 87 -15.70 -11.05 -5.44
C LYS A 87 -16.81 -11.39 -6.42
N GLU A 88 -17.27 -10.39 -7.18
CA GLU A 88 -18.26 -10.56 -8.26
C GLU A 88 -17.75 -11.49 -9.36
N ASP A 89 -16.47 -11.36 -9.71
CA ASP A 89 -15.81 -12.22 -10.70
C ASP A 89 -15.46 -13.63 -10.16
N GLY A 90 -15.59 -13.84 -8.84
CA GLY A 90 -15.32 -15.13 -8.18
C GLY A 90 -13.85 -15.48 -7.99
N TYR A 91 -12.94 -14.49 -8.02
CA TYR A 91 -11.49 -14.71 -7.90
C TYR A 91 -10.95 -14.48 -6.48
N PHE A 92 -11.31 -13.37 -5.84
CA PHE A 92 -10.85 -12.98 -4.50
C PHE A 92 -11.80 -11.93 -3.92
N ASN A 93 -11.70 -11.62 -2.64
CA ASN A 93 -12.43 -10.51 -2.03
C ASN A 93 -11.49 -9.68 -1.14
N VAL A 94 -12.02 -8.65 -0.50
CA VAL A 94 -11.22 -7.75 0.33
C VAL A 94 -10.59 -8.44 1.55
N TYR A 95 -11.20 -9.52 2.07
CA TYR A 95 -10.63 -10.30 3.17
C TYR A 95 -9.43 -11.14 2.72
N ASP A 96 -9.41 -11.63 1.47
CA ASP A 96 -8.22 -12.28 0.90
C ASP A 96 -7.04 -11.28 0.81
N ILE A 97 -7.31 -10.02 0.48
CA ILE A 97 -6.30 -8.94 0.48
C ILE A 97 -5.76 -8.73 1.90
N ILE A 98 -6.65 -8.61 2.88
CA ILE A 98 -6.31 -8.41 4.31
C ILE A 98 -5.50 -9.60 4.84
N GLU A 99 -5.95 -10.83 4.60
CA GLU A 99 -5.26 -12.04 5.02
C GLU A 99 -3.84 -12.09 4.43
N SER A 100 -3.71 -11.78 3.13
CA SER A 100 -2.42 -11.75 2.45
C SER A 100 -1.44 -10.74 3.07
N ILE A 101 -1.91 -9.52 3.39
CA ILE A 101 -1.04 -8.52 4.04
C ILE A 101 -0.75 -8.86 5.49
N CYS A 102 -1.72 -9.36 6.27
CA CYS A 102 -1.52 -9.78 7.65
C CYS A 102 -0.48 -10.90 7.75
N ASN A 103 -0.65 -11.98 6.96
CA ASN A 103 0.29 -13.10 6.93
C ASN A 103 1.69 -12.65 6.53
N LYS A 104 1.81 -11.76 5.53
CA LYS A 104 3.10 -11.18 5.11
C LYS A 104 3.75 -10.35 6.21
N MET A 105 2.98 -9.52 6.91
CA MET A 105 3.51 -8.67 7.99
C MET A 105 3.97 -9.52 9.17
N ILE A 106 3.20 -10.54 9.57
CA ILE A 106 3.59 -11.48 10.63
C ILE A 106 4.88 -12.21 10.23
N TYR A 107 4.93 -12.77 9.03
CA TYR A 107 6.08 -13.52 8.52
C TYR A 107 7.35 -12.67 8.45
N ARG A 108 7.25 -11.39 8.03
CA ARG A 108 8.41 -10.50 7.89
C ARG A 108 8.88 -9.84 9.19
N HIS A 109 8.16 -10.03 10.30
CA HIS A 109 8.57 -9.55 11.62
C HIS A 109 8.67 -10.69 12.65
N PRO A 110 9.55 -11.68 12.42
CA PRO A 110 9.73 -12.76 13.38
C PRO A 110 10.24 -12.27 14.74
N HIS A 111 10.85 -11.08 14.80
CA HIS A 111 11.30 -10.45 16.04
C HIS A 111 10.16 -9.85 16.88
N VAL A 112 8.98 -9.64 16.30
CA VAL A 112 7.77 -9.17 17.01
C VAL A 112 6.81 -10.33 17.27
N PHE A 113 6.60 -11.20 16.26
CA PHE A 113 5.55 -12.23 16.30
C PHE A 113 6.07 -13.67 16.42
N GLY A 114 7.38 -13.88 16.60
CA GLY A 114 8.00 -15.21 16.68
C GLY A 114 9.30 -15.22 17.49
N GLU A 115 10.27 -16.05 17.10
CA GLU A 115 11.54 -16.25 17.81
C GLU A 115 12.72 -15.44 17.24
N GLY A 116 12.47 -14.48 16.34
CA GLY A 116 13.51 -13.66 15.73
C GLY A 116 14.13 -12.66 16.69
N LYS A 117 15.30 -12.11 16.33
CA LYS A 117 15.92 -10.95 17.00
C LYS A 117 16.31 -9.90 15.97
N ALA A 118 16.14 -8.65 16.34
CA ALA A 118 16.69 -7.51 15.62
C ALA A 118 16.89 -6.38 16.63
N ASP A 119 18.15 -6.00 16.87
CA ASP A 119 18.50 -5.06 17.94
C ASP A 119 18.39 -3.60 17.45
N ASN A 120 18.32 -3.37 16.14
CA ASN A 120 18.22 -2.05 15.52
C ASN A 120 17.49 -2.09 14.17
N SER A 121 17.14 -0.91 13.66
CA SER A 121 16.42 -0.76 12.37
C SER A 121 17.21 -1.26 11.16
N GLY A 122 18.54 -1.24 11.20
CA GLY A 122 19.39 -1.77 10.14
C GLY A 122 19.26 -3.30 10.02
N GLU A 123 19.30 -4.00 11.15
CA GLU A 123 19.06 -5.45 11.21
C GLU A 123 17.64 -5.83 10.79
N VAL A 124 16.64 -5.06 11.21
CA VAL A 124 15.25 -5.25 10.75
C VAL A 124 15.17 -5.16 9.22
N LEU A 125 15.83 -4.17 8.61
CA LEU A 125 15.80 -3.99 7.15
C LEU A 125 16.53 -5.12 6.41
N SER A 126 17.65 -5.61 6.95
CA SER A 126 18.37 -6.76 6.39
C SER A 126 17.51 -8.02 6.42
N ASN A 127 16.95 -8.34 7.60
CA ASN A 127 16.07 -9.48 7.80
C ASN A 127 14.83 -9.40 6.89
N TRP A 128 14.26 -8.21 6.72
CA TRP A 128 13.13 -7.98 5.83
C TRP A 128 13.43 -8.33 4.38
N GLU A 129 14.57 -7.87 3.85
CA GLU A 129 14.95 -8.16 2.46
C GLU A 129 15.25 -9.65 2.26
N GLU A 130 15.84 -10.34 3.24
CA GLU A 130 16.05 -11.80 3.19
C GLU A 130 14.73 -12.58 3.21
N LEU A 131 13.84 -12.27 4.16
CA LEU A 131 12.53 -12.90 4.27
C LEU A 131 11.69 -12.68 3.01
N LYS A 132 11.75 -11.48 2.42
CA LYS A 132 11.11 -11.15 1.15
C LYS A 132 11.62 -12.00 -0.02
N LYS A 133 12.93 -12.30 -0.08
CA LYS A 133 13.49 -13.19 -1.10
C LYS A 133 12.97 -14.61 -0.93
N MET A 134 12.96 -15.11 0.30
CA MET A 134 12.46 -16.45 0.62
C MET A 134 10.96 -16.61 0.33
N GLU A 135 10.14 -15.62 0.71
CA GLU A 135 8.68 -15.60 0.45
C GLU A 135 8.38 -15.64 -1.06
N LYS A 136 9.19 -14.95 -1.86
CA LYS A 136 9.02 -14.89 -3.32
C LYS A 136 9.74 -16.01 -4.06
N SER A 137 10.37 -16.94 -3.33
CA SER A 137 11.18 -18.04 -3.88
C SER A 137 12.24 -17.55 -4.88
N PHE A 138 12.78 -16.34 -4.68
CA PHE A 138 13.82 -15.82 -5.55
C PHE A 138 15.15 -16.50 -5.23
N THR A 139 15.69 -17.18 -6.23
CA THR A 139 16.97 -17.88 -6.19
C THR A 139 18.09 -17.08 -6.87
N THR A 140 17.73 -16.15 -7.77
CA THR A 140 18.67 -15.34 -8.54
C THR A 140 18.35 -13.84 -8.49
N VAL A 141 19.37 -13.02 -8.72
CA VAL A 141 19.20 -11.55 -8.82
C VAL A 141 18.40 -11.17 -10.07
N THR A 142 18.49 -11.97 -11.14
CA THR A 142 17.67 -11.80 -12.34
C THR A 142 16.17 -11.92 -12.01
N GLU A 143 15.77 -12.89 -11.18
CA GLU A 143 14.38 -13.02 -10.72
C GLU A 143 13.95 -11.80 -9.90
N GLU A 144 14.81 -11.30 -9.01
CA GLU A 144 14.54 -10.06 -8.26
C GLU A 144 14.36 -8.83 -9.16
N MET A 145 15.14 -8.73 -10.24
CA MET A 145 15.06 -7.64 -11.21
C MET A 145 13.81 -7.75 -12.09
N ASN A 146 13.47 -8.96 -12.54
CA ASN A 146 12.26 -9.24 -13.32
C ASN A 146 10.98 -8.99 -12.51
N ALA A 147 11.05 -9.08 -11.18
CA ALA A 147 9.94 -8.76 -10.30
C ALA A 147 9.68 -7.25 -10.11
N ILE A 148 10.50 -6.37 -10.70
CA ILE A 148 10.24 -4.93 -10.70
C ILE A 148 9.04 -4.64 -11.60
N ALA A 149 8.00 -4.01 -11.05
CA ALA A 149 6.76 -3.75 -11.77
C ALA A 149 6.97 -2.92 -13.05
N ASN A 150 6.40 -3.41 -14.16
CA ASN A 150 6.51 -2.78 -15.49
C ASN A 150 5.73 -1.46 -15.58
N ALA A 151 4.69 -1.29 -14.76
CA ALA A 151 3.88 -0.08 -14.73
C ALA A 151 4.57 1.11 -14.03
N LEU A 152 5.74 0.91 -13.40
CA LEU A 152 6.45 2.01 -12.73
C LEU A 152 6.93 3.05 -13.75
N PRO A 153 6.84 4.35 -13.43
CA PRO A 153 7.48 5.40 -14.22
C PRO A 153 8.96 5.11 -14.48
N SER A 154 9.43 5.44 -15.69
CA SER A 154 10.75 5.01 -16.19
C SER A 154 11.91 5.35 -15.23
N LEU A 155 11.89 6.54 -14.62
CA LEU A 155 12.94 6.95 -13.66
C LEU A 155 12.90 6.14 -12.37
N ILE A 156 11.71 5.91 -11.81
CA ILE A 156 11.54 5.09 -10.60
C ILE A 156 11.96 3.64 -10.89
N ARG A 157 11.57 3.12 -12.06
CA ARG A 157 11.96 1.79 -12.51
C ARG A 157 13.48 1.68 -12.67
N ALA A 158 14.12 2.64 -13.37
CA ALA A 158 15.56 2.67 -13.56
C ALA A 158 16.32 2.69 -12.23
N HIS A 159 15.88 3.54 -11.30
CA HIS A 159 16.47 3.61 -9.95
C HIS A 159 16.35 2.27 -9.21
N LYS A 160 15.19 1.61 -9.25
CA LYS A 160 15.02 0.27 -8.64
C LYS A 160 15.89 -0.80 -9.29
N VAL A 161 16.03 -0.77 -10.61
CA VAL A 161 16.90 -1.69 -11.36
C VAL A 161 18.36 -1.51 -10.94
N GLN A 162 18.85 -0.27 -10.91
CA GLN A 162 20.20 0.07 -10.46
C GLN A 162 20.43 -0.38 -9.00
N LYS A 163 19.48 -0.11 -8.10
CA LYS A 163 19.56 -0.55 -6.70
C LYS A 163 19.60 -2.08 -6.54
N LYS A 164 19.04 -2.84 -7.47
CA LYS A 164 19.17 -4.31 -7.46
C LYS A 164 20.50 -4.77 -8.04
N ALA A 165 20.98 -4.10 -9.09
CA ALA A 165 22.27 -4.40 -9.71
C ALA A 165 23.45 -4.10 -8.76
N SER A 166 23.36 -3.04 -7.95
CA SER A 166 24.40 -2.70 -6.98
C SER A 166 24.60 -3.78 -5.91
N LYS A 167 23.59 -4.61 -5.63
CA LYS A 167 23.70 -5.74 -4.68
C LYS A 167 24.69 -6.82 -5.15
N VAL A 168 25.03 -6.87 -6.44
CA VAL A 168 26.03 -7.79 -7.00
C VAL A 168 27.32 -7.07 -7.39
N GLY A 169 27.51 -5.85 -6.92
CA GLY A 169 28.68 -5.03 -7.23
C GLY A 169 28.63 -4.39 -8.63
N PHE A 170 27.47 -4.40 -9.30
CA PHE A 170 27.27 -3.63 -10.52
C PHE A 170 26.81 -2.22 -10.15
N ASP A 171 27.74 -1.42 -9.63
CA ASP A 171 27.58 -0.01 -9.31
C ASP A 171 28.93 0.70 -9.45
N TRP A 172 28.91 2.03 -9.39
CA TRP A 172 30.12 2.84 -9.45
C TRP A 172 30.62 3.17 -8.04
N ASP A 173 31.92 2.98 -7.78
CA ASP A 173 32.53 3.30 -6.49
C ASP A 173 32.51 4.81 -6.21
N ASN A 174 32.52 5.61 -7.28
CA ASN A 174 32.58 7.06 -7.26
C ASN A 174 31.82 7.63 -8.47
N VAL A 175 31.35 8.87 -8.35
CA VAL A 175 30.58 9.58 -9.40
C VAL A 175 31.50 10.15 -10.49
N GLU A 176 32.80 10.26 -10.23
CA GLU A 176 33.83 10.81 -11.12
C GLU A 176 34.44 9.78 -12.07
#